data_AF-A0AA47IDD1-F1
#
_entry.id   AF-A0AA47IDD1-F1
#
_cell.length_a   1.000
_cell.length_b   1.000
_cell.length_c   1.000
_cell.angle_alpha   90.00
_cell.angle_beta   90.00
_cell.angle_gamma   90.00
#
_symmetry.space_group_name_H-M   'P 1'
#
loop_
_entity.id
_entity.type
_entity.pdbx_description
1 polymer ?
#
loop_
_entity_poly.entity_id
_entity_poly.type
_entity_poly.pdbx_seq_one_letter_code
_entity_poly.pdbx_strand_id
1 'polypeptide(L)' 'MPSLTSQGTHGLASAPQSQPQSLLDLMADGFYLLLLFKRGQMPGDTESFVQSVQKFLDAVERGAVKIGISSEGIYTAK' A
#
# COMPACT_ATOMS: atom_id res chain seq x y z
N MET A 1 -1.40 41.60 31.22
CA MET A 1 -0.79 41.31 29.90
C MET A 1 -0.72 39.79 29.75
N PRO A 2 -1.67 39.14 29.07
CA PRO A 2 -1.61 37.70 28.82
C PRO A 2 -0.57 37.41 27.73
N SER A 3 0.44 36.59 28.05
CA SER A 3 1.46 36.19 27.09
C SER A 3 0.89 35.26 26.04
N LEU A 4 1.23 35.58 24.80
CA LEU A 4 0.86 34.89 23.57
C LEU A 4 1.53 33.52 23.49
N THR A 5 0.68 32.50 23.31
CA THR A 5 0.89 31.32 22.45
C THR A 5 2.34 30.87 22.20
N SER A 6 2.77 29.83 22.92
CA SER A 6 3.76 28.87 22.41
C SER A 6 3.02 27.76 21.68
N GLN A 7 2.44 28.07 20.52
CA GLN A 7 1.88 27.06 19.63
C GLN A 7 3.02 26.17 19.16
N GLY A 8 2.97 24.90 19.58
CA GLY A 8 3.95 23.89 19.24
C GLY A 8 4.22 23.86 17.74
N THR A 9 5.51 23.78 17.42
CA THR A 9 6.01 23.23 16.16
C THR A 9 5.43 21.84 15.99
N HIS A 10 4.25 21.75 15.37
CA HIS A 10 3.83 20.54 14.69
C HIS A 10 4.77 20.41 13.49
N GLY A 11 5.95 19.86 13.75
CA GLY A 11 6.71 19.19 12.72
C GLY A 11 5.73 18.23 12.06
N LEU A 12 5.59 18.36 10.74
CA LEU A 12 4.77 17.50 9.90
C LEU A 12 5.09 16.06 10.30
N ALA A 13 4.25 15.48 11.16
CA ALA A 13 4.43 14.13 11.63
C ALA A 13 4.24 13.27 10.39
N SER A 14 5.34 12.75 9.87
CA SER A 14 5.31 11.64 8.93
C SER A 14 4.39 10.61 9.56
N ALA A 15 3.19 10.44 9.00
CA ALA A 15 2.26 9.44 9.49
C ALA A 15 3.04 8.13 9.63
N PRO A 16 3.00 7.45 10.79
CA PRO A 16 3.69 6.19 10.93
C PRO A 16 3.25 5.34 9.75
N GLN A 17 4.22 4.87 8.96
CA GLN A 17 3.96 3.88 7.93
C GLN A 17 3.47 2.65 8.69
N SER A 18 2.15 2.56 8.87
CA SER A 18 1.51 1.49 9.60
C SER A 18 2.00 0.20 9.00
N GLN A 19 2.62 -0.64 9.82
CA GLN A 19 3.02 -1.96 9.35
C GLN A 19 1.75 -2.68 8.92
N PRO A 20 1.74 -3.29 7.72
CA PRO A 20 0.54 -3.90 7.20
C PRO A 20 -0.03 -4.90 8.20
N GLN A 21 -1.24 -4.64 8.71
CA GLN A 21 -1.87 -5.49 9.73
C GLN A 21 -2.78 -6.55 9.11
N SER A 22 -3.05 -6.47 7.81
CA SER A 22 -3.97 -7.37 7.12
C SER A 22 -3.62 -7.51 5.64
N LEU A 23 -4.21 -8.52 5.01
CA LEU A 23 -4.10 -8.73 3.57
C LEU A 23 -4.66 -7.57 2.75
N LEU A 24 -5.71 -6.90 3.26
CA LEU A 24 -6.29 -5.70 2.64
C LEU A 24 -5.26 -4.57 2.54
N ASP A 25 -4.49 -4.37 3.61
CA ASP A 25 -3.46 -3.33 3.69
C ASP A 25 -2.33 -3.59 2.69
N LEU A 26 -1.91 -4.86 2.57
CA LEU A 26 -0.92 -5.29 1.56
C LEU A 26 -1.43 -5.11 0.12
N MET A 27 -2.73 -5.29 -0.12
CA MET A 27 -3.34 -5.20 -1.44
C MET A 27 -3.80 -3.78 -1.83
N ALA A 28 -3.71 -2.80 -0.92
CA ALA A 28 -4.24 -1.45 -1.13
C ALA A 28 -3.71 -0.80 -2.42
N ASP A 29 -2.40 -0.89 -2.65
CA ASP A 29 -1.75 -0.39 -3.87
C ASP A 29 -2.26 -1.11 -5.13
N GLY A 30 -2.48 -2.42 -5.05
CA GLY A 30 -3.05 -3.22 -6.14
C GLY A 30 -4.46 -2.77 -6.52
N PHE A 31 -5.33 -2.54 -5.53
CA PHE A 31 -6.67 -2.01 -5.77
C PHE A 31 -6.64 -0.57 -6.32
N TYR A 32 -5.69 0.24 -5.87
CA TYR A 32 -5.49 1.57 -6.41
C TYR A 32 -5.09 1.53 -7.90
N LEU A 33 -4.21 0.60 -8.30
CA LEU A 33 -3.87 0.39 -9.72
C LEU A 33 -5.12 0.06 -10.56
N LEU A 34 -6.01 -0.80 -10.06
CA LEU A 34 -7.28 -1.10 -10.73
C LEU A 34 -8.19 0.13 -10.85
N LEU A 35 -8.18 1.00 -9.83
CA LEU A 35 -8.93 2.26 -9.87
C LEU A 35 -8.36 3.22 -10.93
N LEU A 36 -7.03 3.27 -11.10
CA LEU A 36 -6.40 4.05 -12.17
C LEU A 36 -6.82 3.55 -13.55
N PHE A 37 -6.82 2.23 -13.76
CA PHE A 37 -7.32 1.63 -15.00
C PHE A 37 -8.78 1.96 -15.27
N LYS A 38 -9.64 1.88 -14.25
CA LYS A 38 -11.06 2.26 -14.37
C LYS A 38 -11.23 3.72 -14.78
N ARG A 39 -10.26 4.59 -14.47
CA ARG A 39 -10.25 6.02 -14.85
C ARG A 39 -9.58 6.28 -16.21
N GLY A 40 -9.19 5.23 -16.94
CA GLY A 40 -8.55 5.33 -18.25
C GLY A 40 -7.05 5.66 -18.20
N GLN A 41 -6.42 5.61 -17.02
CA GLN A 41 -4.97 5.73 -16.92
C GLN A 41 -4.34 4.39 -17.28
N MET A 42 -3.75 4.32 -18.46
CA MET A 42 -2.96 3.17 -18.88
C MET A 42 -1.46 3.45 -18.65
N PRO A 43 -0.70 2.42 -18.23
CA PRO A 43 0.75 2.51 -18.19
C PRO A 43 1.30 2.70 -19.61
N GLY A 44 2.36 3.50 -19.73
CA GLY A 44 2.98 3.78 -21.03
C GLY A 44 3.71 2.59 -21.65
N ASP A 45 4.10 1.61 -20.83
CA ASP A 45 4.73 0.36 -21.25
C ASP A 45 4.05 -0.82 -20.51
N THR A 46 3.40 -1.67 -21.29
CA THR A 46 2.68 -2.85 -20.79
C THR A 46 3.63 -3.89 -20.18
N GLU A 47 4.80 -4.13 -20.77
CA GLU A 47 5.72 -5.16 -20.27
C GLU A 47 6.31 -4.75 -18.92
N SER A 48 6.79 -3.50 -18.84
CA SER A 48 7.29 -2.93 -17.59
C SER A 48 6.21 -2.90 -16.50
N PHE A 49 4.96 -2.65 -16.88
CA PHE A 49 3.83 -2.70 -15.95
C PHE A 49 3.57 -4.11 -15.42
N VAL A 50 3.49 -5.11 -16.31
CA VAL A 50 3.28 -6.51 -15.91
C VAL A 50 4.39 -6.99 -14.98
N GLN A 51 5.65 -6.65 -15.26
CA GLN A 51 6.77 -6.98 -14.38
C GLN A 51 6.64 -6.31 -13.00
N SER A 52 6.18 -5.06 -12.96
CA SER A 52 5.93 -4.33 -11.71
C SER A 52 4.82 -4.99 -10.89
N VAL A 53 3.73 -5.41 -11.53
CA VAL A 53 2.62 -6.13 -10.87
C VAL A 53 3.07 -7.48 -10.32
N GLN A 54 3.86 -8.25 -11.08
CA GLN A 54 4.41 -9.53 -10.60
C GLN A 54 5.28 -9.33 -9.34
N LYS A 55 6.22 -8.38 -9.39
CA LYS A 55 7.06 -8.04 -8.22
C LYS A 55 6.24 -7.58 -7.02
N PHE A 56 5.17 -6.83 -7.25
CA PHE A 56 4.24 -6.40 -6.21
C PHE A 56 3.51 -7.60 -5.58
N LEU A 57 2.94 -8.50 -6.38
CA LEU A 57 2.24 -9.69 -5.90
C LEU A 57 3.17 -10.64 -5.13
N ASP A 58 4.44 -10.73 -5.50
CA ASP A 58 5.45 -11.49 -4.74
C ASP A 58 5.75 -10.81 -3.38
N ALA A 59 5.75 -9.47 -3.33
CA ALA A 59 5.93 -8.74 -2.08
C ALA A 59 4.74 -8.88 -1.15
N VAL A 60 3.51 -8.85 -1.69
CA VAL A 60 2.26 -9.11 -0.95
C VAL A 60 2.30 -10.50 -0.34
N GLU A 61 2.65 -11.52 -1.12
CA GLU A 61 2.76 -12.90 -0.63
C GLU A 61 3.76 -13.02 0.52
N ARG A 62 4.97 -12.45 0.37
CA ARG A 62 5.96 -12.41 1.47
C ARG A 62 5.45 -11.65 2.70
N GLY A 63 4.71 -10.56 2.50
CA GLY A 63 4.09 -9.78 3.58
C GLY A 63 3.00 -10.56 4.30
N ALA A 64 2.15 -11.26 3.55
CA ALA A 64 1.03 -12.04 4.07
C ALA A 64 1.52 -13.24 4.90
N VAL A 65 2.58 -13.91 4.44
CA VAL A 65 3.26 -14.96 5.22
C VAL A 65 3.82 -14.40 6.54
N LYS A 66 4.43 -13.21 6.51
CA LYS A 66 4.99 -12.58 7.73
C LYS A 66 3.94 -12.24 8.79
N ILE A 67 2.73 -11.89 8.38
CA ILE A 67 1.62 -11.59 9.29
C ILE A 67 0.73 -12.82 9.61
N GLY A 68 1.12 -14.00 9.14
CA GLY A 68 0.50 -15.28 9.50
C GLY A 68 -0.75 -15.67 8.72
N ILE A 69 -0.98 -15.11 7.52
CA ILE A 69 -2.06 -15.57 6.63
C ILE A 69 -1.70 -16.95 6.06
N SER A 70 -2.68 -17.85 5.99
CA SER A 70 -2.49 -19.18 5.39
C SER A 70 -2.21 -19.08 3.89
N SER A 71 -1.45 -20.02 3.35
CA SER A 71 -1.15 -20.07 1.91
C SER A 71 -2.42 -20.16 1.05
N GLU A 72 -3.47 -20.82 1.54
CA GLU A 72 -4.78 -20.85 0.89
C GLU A 72 -5.40 -19.45 0.81
N GLY A 73 -5.42 -18.71 1.93
CA GLY A 73 -5.95 -17.34 1.95
C GLY A 73 -5.16 -16.38 1.06
N ILE A 74 -3.85 -16.57 0.94
CA ILE A 74 -3.00 -15.82 0.00
C ILE A 74 -3.38 -16.17 -1.44
N TYR A 75 -3.52 -17.46 -1.76
CA TYR A 75 -3.86 -17.92 -3.10
C TYR A 75 -5.25 -17.45 -3.56
N THR A 76 -6.26 -17.50 -2.69
CA THR A 76 -7.63 -17.05 -3.03
C THR A 76 -7.72 -15.54 -3.26
N ALA A 77 -6.80 -14.75 -2.70
CA ALA A 77 -6.82 -13.30 -2.84
C ALA A 77 -6.08 -12.77 -4.08
N LYS A 78 -5.13 -13.54 -4.64
CA LYS A 78 -4.37 -13.18 -5.84
C LYS A 78 -5.15 -13.53 -7.11
#